data_AF-A0A7L3ABW6-F1
#
_entry.id   AF-A0A7L3ABW6-F1
#
_cell.length_a   1.000
_cell.length_b   1.000
_cell.length_c   1.000
_cell.angle_alpha   90.00
_cell.angle_beta   90.00
_cell.angle_gamma   90.00
#
_symmetry.space_group_name_H-M   'P 1'
#
loop_
_entity.id
_entity.type
_entity.pdbx_description
1 polymer ?
#
loop_
_entity_poly.entity_id
_entity_poly.type
_entity_poly.pdbx_seq_one_letter_code
_entity_poly.pdbx_strand_id
1 'polypeptide(L)'
;QFLELCTRLTEEHPEVIPFLSSRHQKASPEFLSSAELRNVLSRCLSRVRTRHNKVYVYINELCTVLKAHTLRRKLPLASAPPVPVPTSPSPQPPASPSSPSASSSSPRPPGGSKRQIRYLENLLRVYMGEIRRLQERELDLAELDSEDSTYLQESRLKRKMMRIFERLCQLKQCSSLTGRVIEQRIQYRGTRYPEVNRRIERFINRPEVFPDYTDILKVIQKASARHSLGLARRQMESMAQDAFREVGNRLQERRHLDLVYNFGSHLTDQYRPGTDPALVDPELAKRLRRNRTVALTRLDAVISRFAQLQDESEEEERGRKRAARAL
;
A
#
# COMPACT_ATOMS: atom_id res chain seq x y z
N GLN A 1 17.36 30.53 19.93
CA GLN A 1 16.74 29.96 21.15
C GLN A 1 16.50 28.45 21.05
N PHE A 2 15.56 27.93 20.25
CA PHE A 2 15.32 26.47 20.19
C PHE A 2 16.50 25.68 19.62
N LEU A 3 17.08 26.15 18.50
CA LEU A 3 18.26 25.53 17.90
C LEU A 3 19.45 25.50 18.85
N GLU A 4 19.76 26.61 19.50
CA GLU A 4 20.85 26.72 20.47
C GLU A 4 20.72 25.73 21.64
N LEU A 5 19.48 25.51 22.11
CA LEU A 5 19.20 24.56 23.19
C LEU A 5 19.27 23.11 22.70
N CYS A 6 18.91 22.84 21.44
CA CYS A 6 19.09 21.53 20.83
C CYS A 6 20.58 21.23 20.60
N THR A 7 21.38 22.20 20.15
CA THR A 7 22.83 22.02 19.91
C THR A 7 23.56 21.51 21.16
N ARG A 8 23.22 22.02 22.35
CA ARG A 8 23.82 21.57 23.61
C ARG A 8 23.33 20.19 24.08
N LEU A 9 22.17 19.73 23.59
CA LEU A 9 21.55 18.47 24.02
C LEU A 9 21.73 17.34 23.00
N THR A 10 22.24 17.65 21.80
CA THR A 10 22.48 16.68 20.71
C THR A 10 23.96 16.64 20.30
N GLU A 11 24.89 16.80 21.26
CA GLU A 11 26.33 16.76 21.00
C GLU A 11 26.79 15.42 20.40
N GLU A 12 26.14 14.32 20.79
CA GLU A 12 26.37 12.97 20.25
C GLU A 12 25.92 12.81 18.77
N HIS A 13 25.03 13.70 18.29
CA HIS A 13 24.42 13.64 16.96
C HIS A 13 24.36 15.04 16.30
N PRO A 14 25.52 15.61 15.91
CA PRO A 14 25.59 16.96 15.36
C PRO A 14 24.84 17.11 14.03
N GLU A 15 24.61 16.03 13.29
CA GLU A 15 23.86 15.98 12.02
C GLU A 15 22.39 16.45 12.14
N VAL A 16 21.83 16.43 13.36
CA VAL A 16 20.43 16.78 13.61
C VAL A 16 20.16 18.28 13.41
N ILE A 17 21.14 19.14 13.71
CA ILE A 17 21.00 20.60 13.57
C ILE A 17 20.98 21.04 12.09
N PRO A 18 21.91 20.58 11.22
CA PRO A 18 21.81 20.78 9.77
C PRO A 18 20.50 20.23 9.19
N PHE A 19 20.03 19.06 9.65
CA PHE A 19 18.79 18.46 9.17
C PHE A 19 17.57 19.33 9.49
N LEU A 20 17.44 19.76 10.74
CA LEU A 20 16.35 20.63 11.18
C LEU A 20 16.39 22.00 10.46
N SER A 21 17.60 22.55 10.26
CA SER A 21 17.81 23.81 9.53
C SER A 21 17.41 23.69 8.05
N SER A 22 17.75 22.58 7.39
CA SER A 22 17.33 22.29 6.01
C SER A 22 15.80 22.18 5.89
N ARG A 23 15.12 21.60 6.89
CA ARG A 23 13.65 21.51 6.92
C ARG A 23 13.00 22.87 7.12
N HIS A 24 13.56 23.72 7.98
CA HIS A 24 13.10 25.09 8.19
C HIS A 24 13.23 25.94 6.90
N GLN A 25 14.34 25.84 6.19
CA GLN A 25 14.55 26.55 4.91
C GLN A 25 13.57 26.12 3.81
N LYS A 26 13.08 24.87 3.86
CA LYS A 26 12.12 24.32 2.88
C LYS A 26 10.65 24.60 3.23
N ALA A 27 10.37 25.11 4.43
CA ALA A 27 9.01 25.43 4.87
C ALA A 27 8.48 26.70 4.15
N SER A 28 7.16 26.80 3.99
CA SER A 28 6.55 27.94 3.31
C SER A 28 6.76 29.24 4.10
N PRO A 29 7.01 30.38 3.44
CA PRO A 29 7.21 31.66 4.13
C PRO A 29 5.98 32.12 4.92
N GLU A 30 4.77 31.76 4.45
CA GLU A 30 3.51 32.01 5.14
C GLU A 30 3.37 31.21 6.44
N PHE A 31 3.84 29.95 6.44
CA PHE A 31 3.89 29.16 7.65
C PHE A 31 4.95 29.66 8.64
N LEU A 32 6.12 30.08 8.14
CA LEU A 32 7.19 30.61 8.97
C LEU A 32 6.79 31.90 9.73
N SER A 33 5.87 32.70 9.19
CA SER A 33 5.33 33.90 9.85
C SER A 33 4.05 33.64 10.68
N SER A 34 3.52 32.41 10.64
CA SER A 34 2.25 32.05 11.27
C SER A 34 2.31 32.01 12.81
N ALA A 35 1.16 32.24 13.44
CA ALA A 35 0.99 32.01 14.88
C ALA A 35 1.10 30.52 15.26
N GLU A 36 0.83 29.64 14.30
CA GLU A 36 0.91 28.19 14.46
C GLU A 36 2.34 27.73 14.76
N LEU A 37 3.32 28.15 13.94
CA LEU A 37 4.72 27.83 14.19
C LEU A 37 5.21 28.39 15.53
N ARG A 38 4.81 29.62 15.90
CA ARG A 38 5.16 30.22 17.20
C ARG A 38 4.62 29.40 18.38
N ASN A 39 3.40 28.86 18.27
CA ASN A 39 2.80 28.01 19.29
C ASN A 39 3.52 26.66 19.41
N VAL A 40 3.87 26.05 18.27
CA VAL A 40 4.62 24.79 18.24
C VAL A 40 6.02 24.99 18.84
N LEU A 41 6.74 26.04 18.44
CA LEU A 41 8.08 26.35 18.98
C LEU A 41 8.03 26.64 20.49
N SER A 42 7.05 27.42 20.96
CA SER A 42 6.88 27.70 22.40
C SER A 42 6.63 26.44 23.20
N ARG A 43 5.80 25.52 22.68
CA ARG A 43 5.51 24.22 23.29
C ARG A 43 6.74 23.33 23.32
N CYS A 44 7.46 23.21 22.20
CA CYS A 44 8.69 22.42 22.11
C CYS A 44 9.77 23.00 23.05
N LEU A 45 9.96 24.32 23.10
CA LEU A 45 10.88 24.99 24.03
C LEU A 45 10.58 24.68 25.50
N SER A 46 9.31 24.80 25.91
CA SER A 46 8.89 24.50 27.28
C SER A 46 9.13 23.03 27.65
N ARG A 47 8.82 22.11 26.73
CA ARG A 47 8.99 20.66 26.92
C ARG A 47 10.45 20.21 26.96
N VAL A 48 11.31 20.77 26.12
CA VAL A 48 12.74 20.43 26.16
C VAL A 48 13.37 20.92 27.47
N ARG A 49 12.98 22.11 27.96
CA ARG A 49 13.47 22.63 29.26
C ARG A 49 13.05 21.79 30.46
N THR A 50 11.87 21.18 30.42
CA THR A 50 11.37 20.32 31.51
C THR A 50 11.83 18.87 31.40
N ARG A 51 12.01 18.34 30.18
CA ARG A 51 12.38 16.93 29.94
C ARG A 51 13.43 16.81 28.83
N HIS A 52 14.69 17.07 29.15
CA HIS A 52 15.81 17.06 28.21
C HIS A 52 16.03 15.68 27.55
N ASN A 53 15.74 14.57 28.25
CA ASN A 53 15.90 13.20 27.73
C ASN A 53 15.00 12.87 26.52
N LYS A 54 14.00 13.70 26.22
CA LYS A 54 13.11 13.52 25.06
C LYS A 54 13.38 14.54 23.94
N VAL A 55 14.55 15.17 23.92
CA VAL A 55 14.91 16.19 22.92
C VAL A 55 14.65 15.73 21.48
N TYR A 56 14.99 14.48 21.13
CA TYR A 56 14.78 13.92 19.79
C TYR A 56 13.29 13.78 19.42
N VAL A 57 12.41 13.53 20.40
CA VAL A 57 10.96 13.48 20.16
C VAL A 57 10.43 14.86 19.79
N TYR A 58 10.90 15.90 20.49
CA TYR A 58 10.48 17.28 20.23
C TYR A 58 11.09 17.84 18.93
N ILE A 59 12.32 17.44 18.60
CA ILE A 59 12.92 17.72 17.30
C ILE A 59 12.10 17.04 16.19
N ASN A 60 11.70 15.78 16.38
CA ASN A 60 10.89 15.06 15.39
C ASN A 60 9.47 15.66 15.25
N GLU A 61 8.84 16.09 16.34
CA GLU A 61 7.57 16.84 16.33
C GLU A 61 7.70 18.10 15.47
N LEU A 62 8.75 18.90 15.69
CA LEU A 62 9.02 20.11 14.91
C LEU A 62 9.33 19.80 13.43
N CYS A 63 10.15 18.79 13.16
CA CYS A 63 10.46 18.33 11.80
C CYS A 63 9.21 17.89 11.04
N THR A 64 8.29 17.19 11.71
CA THR A 64 7.03 16.72 11.12
C THR A 64 6.13 17.90 10.74
N VAL A 65 6.01 18.88 11.62
CA VAL A 65 5.24 20.10 11.36
C VAL A 65 5.87 20.90 10.22
N LEU A 66 7.18 21.14 10.25
CA LEU A 66 7.88 21.83 9.14
C LEU A 66 7.69 21.09 7.81
N LYS A 67 7.75 19.75 7.81
CA LYS A 67 7.51 18.91 6.63
C LYS A 67 6.09 19.05 6.08
N ALA A 68 5.08 19.12 6.95
CA ALA A 68 3.68 19.30 6.56
C ALA A 68 3.42 20.63 5.84
N HIS A 69 4.19 21.66 6.19
CA HIS A 69 4.10 23.00 5.60
C HIS A 69 5.25 23.33 4.64
N THR A 70 5.95 22.32 4.11
CA THR A 70 6.86 22.53 2.98
C THR A 70 6.05 22.75 1.71
N LEU A 71 6.39 23.80 0.95
CA LEU A 71 5.86 23.96 -0.40
C LEU A 71 6.31 22.74 -1.21
N ARG A 72 5.38 21.82 -1.51
CA ARG A 72 5.62 20.84 -2.56
C ARG A 72 5.83 21.63 -3.84
N ARG A 73 7.10 21.82 -4.22
CA ARG A 73 7.49 22.42 -5.49
C ARG A 73 6.89 21.55 -6.59
N LYS A 74 5.66 21.88 -7.03
CA LYS A 74 5.18 21.51 -8.35
C LYS A 74 6.15 22.18 -9.31
N LEU A 75 6.98 21.38 -9.96
CA LEU A 75 7.83 21.86 -11.04
C LEU A 75 6.90 22.53 -12.07
N PRO A 76 7.10 23.81 -12.45
CA PRO A 76 6.23 24.47 -13.41
C PRO A 76 6.40 23.81 -14.77
N LEU A 77 5.30 23.31 -15.35
CA LEU A 77 5.23 23.08 -16.79
C LEU A 77 5.35 24.44 -17.48
N ALA A 78 6.34 24.58 -18.36
CA ALA A 78 6.42 25.72 -19.27
C ALA A 78 5.14 25.79 -20.11
N SER A 79 4.39 26.89 -20.00
CA SER A 79 3.24 27.18 -20.85
C SER A 79 3.74 27.64 -22.23
N ALA A 80 3.22 27.01 -23.28
CA ALA A 80 3.39 27.47 -24.66
C ALA A 80 2.73 28.86 -24.87
N PRO A 81 3.21 29.66 -25.84
CA PRO A 81 2.79 31.05 -26.04
C PRO A 81 1.36 31.17 -26.62
N PRO A 82 0.71 32.34 -26.46
CA PRO A 82 -0.69 32.54 -26.83
C PRO A 82 -0.84 32.81 -28.34
N VAL A 83 -1.85 32.19 -28.94
CA VAL A 83 -2.31 32.46 -30.32
C VAL A 83 -3.49 33.45 -30.24
N PRO A 84 -3.61 34.44 -31.16
CA PRO A 84 -4.56 35.55 -31.04
C PRO A 84 -6.00 35.11 -31.33
N VAL A 85 -6.93 35.63 -30.54
CA VAL A 85 -8.39 35.54 -30.75
C VAL A 85 -8.81 36.64 -31.74
N PRO A 86 -9.65 36.36 -32.75
CA PRO A 86 -10.38 37.41 -33.44
C PRO A 86 -11.58 37.86 -32.61
N THR A 87 -11.74 39.18 -32.59
CA THR A 87 -12.80 39.98 -31.98
C THR A 87 -14.18 39.70 -32.57
N SER A 88 -15.18 39.59 -31.71
CA SER A 88 -16.60 39.75 -32.06
C SER A 88 -17.15 41.04 -31.43
N PRO A 89 -18.00 41.82 -32.12
CA PRO A 89 -18.68 42.97 -31.54
C PRO A 89 -20.02 42.60 -30.86
N SER A 90 -20.44 43.50 -29.96
CA SER A 90 -21.62 43.46 -29.07
C SER A 90 -22.98 43.72 -29.77
N PRO A 91 -24.14 43.63 -29.05
CA PRO A 91 -25.34 42.93 -29.53
C PRO A 91 -26.58 43.82 -29.81
N GLN A 92 -27.55 43.29 -30.58
CA GLN A 92 -28.97 43.73 -30.57
C GLN A 92 -29.95 42.56 -30.89
N PRO A 93 -31.25 42.65 -30.50
CA PRO A 93 -32.14 41.50 -30.27
C PRO A 93 -33.29 41.37 -31.34
N PRO A 94 -34.41 40.65 -31.09
CA PRO A 94 -34.74 39.33 -31.66
C PRO A 94 -35.86 39.34 -32.72
N ALA A 95 -35.89 38.36 -33.63
CA ALA A 95 -37.10 37.95 -34.35
C ALA A 95 -36.97 36.53 -34.96
N SER A 96 -37.95 35.68 -34.68
CA SER A 96 -38.29 34.35 -35.24
C SER A 96 -38.66 34.39 -36.74
N PRO A 97 -39.08 33.28 -37.41
CA PRO A 97 -38.68 31.86 -37.37
C PRO A 97 -38.41 31.29 -38.80
N SER A 98 -37.67 30.19 -38.96
CA SER A 98 -37.88 29.18 -40.04
C SER A 98 -36.88 28.03 -39.99
N SER A 99 -37.40 26.82 -39.77
CA SER A 99 -36.81 25.52 -40.17
C SER A 99 -36.86 25.37 -41.71
N PRO A 100 -36.43 24.25 -42.33
CA PRO A 100 -35.58 23.11 -41.92
C PRO A 100 -34.32 23.05 -42.84
N SER A 101 -33.33 22.15 -42.74
CA SER A 101 -33.44 20.72 -42.97
C SER A 101 -32.05 20.06 -42.88
N ALA A 102 -32.01 18.96 -42.13
CA ALA A 102 -31.34 17.69 -42.41
C ALA A 102 -29.91 17.69 -43.00
N SER A 103 -28.99 17.07 -42.25
CA SER A 103 -28.48 15.75 -42.67
C SER A 103 -27.61 15.06 -41.60
N SER A 104 -28.03 13.82 -41.32
CA SER A 104 -27.24 12.64 -40.95
C SER A 104 -26.42 12.65 -39.65
N SER A 105 -27.11 12.18 -38.61
CA SER A 105 -26.56 11.31 -37.58
C SER A 105 -25.78 10.12 -38.17
N SER A 106 -24.52 9.96 -37.77
CA SER A 106 -23.87 8.64 -37.70
C SER A 106 -23.62 8.34 -36.22
N PRO A 107 -24.02 7.16 -35.70
CA PRO A 107 -23.80 6.81 -34.30
C PRO A 107 -22.29 6.62 -34.09
N ARG A 108 -21.66 7.51 -33.32
CA ARG A 108 -20.26 7.32 -32.92
C ARG A 108 -20.17 5.99 -32.16
N PRO A 109 -19.20 5.10 -32.46
CA PRO A 109 -19.01 3.88 -31.70
C PRO A 109 -18.76 4.28 -30.23
N PRO A 110 -19.26 3.52 -29.25
CA PRO A 110 -19.25 3.92 -27.83
C PRO A 110 -17.85 3.84 -27.18
N GLY A 111 -16.78 3.80 -27.98
CA GLY A 111 -15.40 3.68 -27.53
C GLY A 111 -14.63 5.00 -27.55
N GLY A 112 -13.58 5.07 -26.72
CA GLY A 112 -12.69 6.22 -26.63
C GLY A 112 -12.01 6.57 -27.96
N SER A 113 -11.56 7.83 -28.09
CA SER A 113 -10.85 8.29 -29.30
C SER A 113 -9.62 7.42 -29.59
N LYS A 114 -9.54 6.85 -30.81
CA LYS A 114 -8.40 6.00 -31.24
C LYS A 114 -7.04 6.67 -31.04
N ARG A 115 -6.97 7.99 -31.20
CA ARG A 115 -5.76 8.79 -30.96
C ARG A 115 -5.37 8.80 -29.48
N GLN A 116 -6.35 8.94 -28.59
CA GLN A 116 -6.14 8.91 -27.15
C GLN A 116 -5.68 7.54 -26.67
N ILE A 117 -6.26 6.46 -27.22
CA ILE A 117 -5.85 5.08 -26.91
C ILE A 117 -4.38 4.86 -27.29
N ARG A 118 -3.99 5.21 -28.52
CA ARG A 118 -2.59 5.09 -28.98
C ARG A 118 -1.62 5.90 -28.12
N TYR A 119 -2.01 7.12 -27.72
CA TYR A 119 -1.20 7.95 -26.84
C TYR A 119 -0.96 7.27 -25.48
N LEU A 120 -2.03 6.75 -24.85
CA LEU A 120 -1.93 6.08 -23.55
C LEU A 120 -1.15 4.76 -23.64
N GLU A 121 -1.27 4.00 -24.73
CA GLU A 121 -0.47 2.80 -24.97
C GLU A 121 1.03 3.12 -25.13
N ASN A 122 1.36 4.20 -25.85
CA ASN A 122 2.75 4.64 -25.96
C ASN A 122 3.29 5.13 -24.61
N LEU A 123 2.50 5.88 -23.84
CA LEU A 123 2.88 6.33 -22.51
C LEU A 123 3.12 5.16 -21.55
N LEU A 124 2.31 4.10 -21.66
CA LEU A 124 2.50 2.86 -20.91
C LEU A 124 3.86 2.22 -21.24
N ARG A 125 4.22 2.15 -22.53
CA ARG A 125 5.52 1.63 -22.98
C ARG A 125 6.69 2.45 -22.45
N VAL A 126 6.59 3.77 -22.46
CA VAL A 126 7.61 4.67 -21.89
C VAL A 126 7.79 4.41 -20.40
N TYR A 127 6.68 4.28 -19.65
CA TYR A 127 6.75 3.97 -18.22
C TYR A 127 7.33 2.59 -17.94
N MET A 128 7.02 1.58 -18.76
CA MET A 128 7.64 0.27 -18.64
C MET A 128 9.16 0.32 -18.84
N GLY A 129 9.63 1.07 -19.86
CA GLY A 129 11.07 1.26 -20.10
C GLY A 129 11.77 1.92 -18.91
N GLU A 130 11.17 2.98 -18.36
CA GLU A 130 11.74 3.69 -17.21
C GLU A 130 11.72 2.83 -15.93
N ILE A 131 10.67 2.03 -15.71
CA ILE A 131 10.62 1.08 -14.59
C ILE A 131 11.76 0.06 -14.70
N ARG A 132 12.02 -0.50 -15.89
CA ARG A 132 13.14 -1.45 -16.08
C ARG A 132 14.49 -0.80 -15.76
N ARG A 133 14.70 0.42 -16.25
CA ARG A 133 15.91 1.21 -15.96
C ARG A 133 16.10 1.47 -14.47
N LEU A 134 15.02 1.77 -13.75
CA LEU A 134 15.07 1.98 -12.30
C LEU A 134 15.34 0.68 -11.52
N GLN A 135 14.81 -0.45 -12.00
CA GLN A 135 15.03 -1.77 -11.40
C GLN A 135 16.46 -2.28 -11.53
N GLU A 136 17.19 -1.85 -12.58
CA GLU A 136 18.59 -2.20 -12.82
C GLU A 136 19.57 -1.33 -12.02
N ARG A 137 19.10 -0.22 -11.42
CA ARG A 137 19.98 0.68 -10.68
C ARG A 137 20.25 0.13 -9.28
N GLU A 138 21.52 0.04 -8.94
CA GLU A 138 21.98 -0.29 -7.58
C GLU A 138 21.74 0.88 -6.63
N LEU A 139 21.38 0.58 -5.37
CA LEU A 139 21.17 1.56 -4.31
C LEU A 139 22.28 1.43 -3.27
N ASP A 140 22.89 2.56 -2.91
CA ASP A 140 23.77 2.62 -1.74
C ASP A 140 22.98 2.90 -0.45
N LEU A 141 23.68 2.90 0.69
CA LEU A 141 23.06 3.10 2.00
C LEU A 141 22.44 4.50 2.17
N ALA A 142 22.99 5.52 1.52
CA ALA A 142 22.47 6.89 1.61
C ALA A 142 21.20 7.04 0.76
N GLU A 143 21.16 6.42 -0.42
CA GLU A 143 20.00 6.36 -1.28
C GLU A 143 18.87 5.56 -0.63
N LEU A 144 19.15 4.51 0.15
CA LEU A 144 18.13 3.76 0.90
C LEU A 144 17.38 4.62 1.93
N ASP A 145 18.04 5.63 2.51
CA ASP A 145 17.42 6.58 3.45
C ASP A 145 16.75 7.78 2.75
N SER A 146 16.94 7.91 1.43
CA SER A 146 16.41 9.02 0.65
C SER A 146 14.89 8.88 0.38
N GLU A 147 14.15 9.98 0.59
CA GLU A 147 12.71 10.05 0.29
C GLU A 147 12.39 10.00 -1.22
N ASP A 148 13.40 10.20 -2.06
CA ASP A 148 13.31 10.14 -3.53
C ASP A 148 14.26 9.07 -4.11
N SER A 149 14.49 7.98 -3.36
CA SER A 149 15.24 6.82 -3.84
C SER A 149 14.65 6.21 -5.12
N THR A 150 15.49 5.55 -5.90
CA THR A 150 15.11 4.88 -7.16
C THR A 150 13.97 3.87 -6.95
N TYR A 151 14.00 3.15 -5.84
CA TYR A 151 12.94 2.22 -5.43
C TYR A 151 11.59 2.93 -5.20
N LEU A 152 11.59 4.09 -4.53
CA LEU A 152 10.37 4.87 -4.34
C LEU A 152 9.86 5.50 -5.64
N GLN A 153 10.77 5.90 -6.53
CA GLN A 153 10.43 6.38 -7.87
C GLN A 153 9.76 5.27 -8.71
N GLU A 154 10.31 4.05 -8.67
CA GLU A 154 9.74 2.86 -9.32
C GLU A 154 8.29 2.61 -8.83
N SER A 155 8.09 2.63 -7.51
CA SER A 155 6.75 2.47 -6.90
C SER A 155 5.77 3.56 -7.33
N ARG A 156 6.21 4.83 -7.43
CA ARG A 156 5.37 5.94 -7.92
C ARG A 156 5.01 5.75 -9.40
N LEU A 157 5.93 5.27 -10.23
CA LEU A 157 5.68 4.99 -11.65
C LEU A 157 4.76 3.80 -11.85
N LYS A 158 4.95 2.68 -11.14
CA LYS A 158 4.03 1.53 -11.15
C LYS A 158 2.59 1.92 -10.81
N ARG A 159 2.39 2.78 -9.80
CA ARG A 159 1.05 3.33 -9.47
C ARG A 159 0.45 4.17 -10.60
N LYS A 160 1.25 5.01 -11.26
CA LYS A 160 0.78 5.80 -12.42
C LYS A 160 0.44 4.89 -13.61
N MET A 161 1.25 3.85 -13.83
CA MET A 161 1.04 2.84 -14.86
C MET A 161 -0.32 2.14 -14.70
N MET A 162 -0.66 1.72 -13.47
CA MET A 162 -1.97 1.11 -13.18
C MET A 162 -3.16 2.04 -13.48
N ARG A 163 -3.05 3.34 -13.16
CA ARG A 163 -4.10 4.32 -13.50
C ARG A 163 -4.28 4.48 -15.02
N ILE A 164 -3.19 4.43 -15.78
CA ILE A 164 -3.25 4.46 -17.25
C ILE A 164 -3.91 3.19 -17.77
N PHE A 165 -3.56 2.03 -17.21
CA PHE A 165 -4.17 0.74 -17.56
C PHE A 165 -5.69 0.75 -17.30
N GLU A 166 -6.13 1.18 -16.11
CA GLU A 166 -7.56 1.31 -15.78
C GLU A 166 -8.28 2.24 -16.78
N ARG A 167 -7.65 3.37 -17.13
CA ARG A 167 -8.22 4.30 -18.12
C ARG A 167 -8.29 3.68 -19.52
N LEU A 168 -7.30 2.90 -19.92
CA LEU A 168 -7.31 2.16 -21.18
C LEU A 168 -8.44 1.12 -21.21
N CYS A 169 -8.65 0.36 -20.13
CA CYS A 169 -9.76 -0.58 -20.00
C CYS A 169 -11.11 0.11 -20.16
N GLN A 170 -11.31 1.27 -19.51
CA GLN A 170 -12.52 2.08 -19.66
C GLN A 170 -12.75 2.54 -21.11
N LEU A 171 -11.70 3.06 -21.78
CA LEU A 171 -11.80 3.56 -23.15
C LEU A 171 -12.06 2.44 -24.18
N LYS A 172 -11.54 1.24 -23.91
CA LYS A 172 -11.74 0.03 -24.73
C LYS A 172 -12.98 -0.78 -24.36
N GLN A 173 -13.70 -0.39 -23.30
CA GLN A 173 -14.84 -1.12 -22.74
C GLN A 173 -14.51 -2.57 -22.35
N CYS A 174 -13.32 -2.79 -21.79
CA CYS A 174 -12.88 -4.10 -21.30
C CYS A 174 -12.84 -4.11 -19.78
N SER A 175 -12.89 -5.32 -19.20
CA SER A 175 -12.66 -5.51 -17.77
C SER A 175 -11.25 -5.06 -17.37
N SER A 176 -11.07 -4.64 -16.11
CA SER A 176 -9.76 -4.35 -15.51
C SER A 176 -9.07 -5.60 -14.95
N LEU A 177 -9.63 -6.79 -15.19
CA LEU A 177 -9.02 -8.07 -14.81
C LEU A 177 -7.71 -8.26 -15.57
N THR A 178 -6.69 -8.72 -14.84
CA THR A 178 -5.33 -8.89 -15.36
C THR A 178 -4.96 -10.36 -15.59
N GLY A 179 -5.85 -11.28 -15.23
CA GLY A 179 -5.62 -12.72 -15.36
C GLY A 179 -4.84 -13.31 -14.19
N ARG A 180 -4.80 -12.61 -13.04
CA ARG A 180 -4.07 -13.06 -11.86
C ARG A 180 -4.71 -14.29 -11.23
N VAL A 181 -3.90 -15.10 -10.55
CA VAL A 181 -4.38 -16.31 -9.87
C VAL A 181 -5.39 -15.97 -8.77
N ILE A 182 -5.21 -14.84 -8.07
CA ILE A 182 -6.18 -14.37 -7.07
C ILE A 182 -7.55 -14.01 -7.64
N GLU A 183 -7.65 -13.71 -8.94
CA GLU A 183 -8.92 -13.42 -9.63
C GLU A 183 -9.68 -14.72 -9.95
N GLN A 184 -9.02 -15.88 -9.91
CA GLN A 184 -9.65 -17.16 -10.17
C GLN A 184 -10.58 -17.56 -9.02
N ARG A 185 -11.79 -17.96 -9.41
CA ARG A 185 -12.85 -18.36 -8.48
C ARG A 185 -12.54 -19.73 -7.87
N ILE A 186 -12.44 -19.79 -6.56
CA ILE A 186 -12.34 -21.03 -5.80
C ILE A 186 -13.75 -21.63 -5.69
N GLN A 187 -13.95 -22.82 -6.24
CA GLN A 187 -15.19 -23.58 -6.03
C GLN A 187 -15.15 -24.27 -4.67
N TYR A 188 -16.28 -24.34 -3.97
CA TYR A 188 -16.36 -25.02 -2.67
C TYR A 188 -17.50 -26.03 -2.67
N ARG A 189 -17.18 -27.29 -2.38
CA ARG A 189 -18.13 -28.43 -2.33
C ARG A 189 -17.86 -29.34 -1.13
N GLY A 190 -17.35 -28.79 -0.03
CA GLY A 190 -16.93 -29.56 1.13
C GLY A 190 -18.07 -30.13 1.99
N THR A 191 -19.29 -29.58 1.88
CA THR A 191 -20.45 -30.04 2.66
C THR A 191 -21.47 -30.77 1.79
N ARG A 192 -22.34 -31.57 2.43
CA ARG A 192 -23.49 -32.22 1.77
C ARG A 192 -24.62 -31.24 1.40
N TYR A 193 -24.57 -30.00 1.90
CA TYR A 193 -25.63 -29.00 1.73
C TYR A 193 -25.23 -27.96 0.66
N PRO A 194 -25.85 -27.99 -0.54
CA PRO A 194 -25.52 -27.06 -1.62
C PRO A 194 -25.71 -25.58 -1.24
N GLU A 195 -26.67 -25.28 -0.36
CA GLU A 195 -26.98 -23.94 0.13
C GLU A 195 -25.80 -23.37 0.93
N VAL A 196 -25.22 -24.19 1.80
CA VAL A 196 -24.02 -23.86 2.59
C VAL A 196 -22.83 -23.68 1.66
N ASN A 197 -22.64 -24.62 0.73
CA ASN A 197 -21.54 -24.57 -0.24
C ASN A 197 -21.55 -23.27 -1.05
N ARG A 198 -22.69 -22.89 -1.64
CA ARG A 198 -22.85 -21.63 -2.39
C ARG A 198 -22.64 -20.39 -1.53
N ARG A 199 -22.92 -20.45 -0.23
CA ARG A 199 -22.75 -19.33 0.71
C ARG A 199 -21.27 -19.12 1.04
N ILE A 200 -20.56 -20.21 1.35
CA ILE A 200 -19.11 -20.22 1.59
C ILE A 200 -18.38 -19.80 0.32
N GLU A 201 -18.72 -20.38 -0.84
CA GLU A 201 -18.10 -20.05 -2.13
C GLU A 201 -18.23 -18.55 -2.47
N ARG A 202 -19.40 -17.95 -2.24
CA ARG A 202 -19.59 -16.51 -2.44
C ARG A 202 -18.82 -15.66 -1.44
N PHE A 203 -18.53 -16.18 -0.26
CA PHE A 203 -17.84 -15.44 0.79
C PHE A 203 -16.33 -15.41 0.54
N ILE A 204 -15.73 -16.54 0.18
CA ILE A 204 -14.28 -16.70 -0.02
C ILE A 204 -13.77 -16.06 -1.31
N ASN A 205 -14.66 -15.83 -2.28
CA ASN A 205 -14.34 -15.19 -3.56
C ASN A 205 -14.56 -13.67 -3.56
N ARG A 206 -14.74 -13.06 -2.39
CA ARG A 206 -14.76 -11.60 -2.26
C ARG A 206 -13.33 -11.04 -2.31
N PRO A 207 -13.13 -9.81 -2.80
CA PRO A 207 -11.81 -9.19 -2.84
C PRO A 207 -11.26 -9.02 -1.41
N GLU A 208 -9.98 -9.34 -1.22
CA GLU A 208 -9.21 -9.14 0.02
C GLU A 208 -9.77 -9.83 1.28
N VAL A 209 -10.63 -10.85 1.13
CA VAL A 209 -11.16 -11.60 2.28
C VAL A 209 -10.30 -12.83 2.58
N PHE A 210 -9.78 -12.91 3.80
CA PHE A 210 -9.27 -14.14 4.40
C PHE A 210 -10.07 -14.41 5.67
N PRO A 211 -11.00 -15.38 5.66
CA PRO A 211 -11.96 -15.56 6.74
C PRO A 211 -11.31 -16.19 7.96
N ASP A 212 -11.78 -15.85 9.15
CA ASP A 212 -11.48 -16.60 10.38
C ASP A 212 -12.46 -17.78 10.58
N TYR A 213 -12.23 -18.59 11.62
CA TYR A 213 -13.14 -19.68 11.97
C TYR A 213 -14.56 -19.19 12.28
N THR A 214 -14.68 -18.07 12.98
CA THR A 214 -15.97 -17.52 13.41
C THR A 214 -16.79 -17.02 12.22
N ASP A 215 -16.13 -16.50 11.19
CA ASP A 215 -16.75 -16.04 9.96
C ASP A 215 -17.38 -17.21 9.22
N ILE A 216 -16.64 -18.31 9.05
CA ILE A 216 -17.15 -19.53 8.42
C ILE A 216 -18.32 -20.12 9.23
N LEU A 217 -18.20 -20.17 10.56
CA LEU A 217 -19.28 -20.63 11.43
C LEU A 217 -20.55 -19.77 11.27
N LYS A 218 -20.41 -18.43 11.27
CA LYS A 218 -21.54 -17.50 11.05
C LYS A 218 -22.16 -17.67 9.67
N VAL A 219 -21.36 -17.94 8.64
CA VAL A 219 -21.84 -18.21 7.27
C VAL A 219 -22.70 -19.47 7.25
N ILE A 220 -22.26 -20.54 7.92
CA ILE A 220 -23.00 -21.81 8.03
C ILE A 220 -24.28 -21.63 8.84
N GLN A 221 -24.22 -20.96 9.99
CA GLN A 221 -25.40 -20.68 10.83
C GLN A 221 -26.46 -19.88 10.06
N LYS A 222 -26.04 -18.83 9.33
CA LYS A 222 -26.95 -18.03 8.48
C LYS A 222 -27.53 -18.83 7.32
N ALA A 223 -26.77 -19.76 6.74
CA ALA A 223 -27.28 -20.65 5.69
C ALA A 223 -28.29 -21.65 6.25
N SER A 224 -27.99 -22.27 7.40
CA SER A 224 -28.88 -23.21 8.11
C SER A 224 -30.21 -22.55 8.49
N ALA A 225 -30.17 -21.37 9.11
CA ALA A 225 -31.37 -20.64 9.53
C ALA A 225 -32.22 -20.17 8.34
N ARG A 226 -31.60 -19.77 7.23
CA ARG A 226 -32.32 -19.29 6.04
C ARG A 226 -33.04 -20.42 5.30
N HIS A 227 -32.44 -21.61 5.26
CA HIS A 227 -32.94 -22.75 4.51
C HIS A 227 -33.57 -23.82 5.40
N SER A 228 -33.80 -23.51 6.69
CA SER A 228 -34.40 -24.40 7.68
C SER A 228 -33.80 -25.81 7.68
N LEU A 229 -32.47 -25.91 7.62
CA LEU A 229 -31.75 -27.18 7.47
C LEU A 229 -31.78 -28.07 8.72
N GLY A 230 -32.29 -27.56 9.86
CA GLY A 230 -32.43 -28.33 11.10
C GLY A 230 -31.11 -28.79 11.74
N LEU A 231 -29.98 -28.15 11.38
CA LEU A 231 -28.66 -28.58 11.85
C LEU A 231 -28.45 -28.27 13.33
N ALA A 232 -28.03 -29.29 14.09
CA ALA A 232 -27.66 -29.12 15.49
C ALA A 232 -26.37 -28.27 15.62
N ARG A 233 -26.22 -27.57 16.75
CA ARG A 233 -25.07 -26.68 16.99
C ARG A 233 -23.71 -27.39 16.82
N ARG A 234 -23.55 -28.58 17.42
CA ARG A 234 -22.33 -29.39 17.32
C ARG A 234 -22.00 -29.78 15.87
N GLN A 235 -23.02 -30.11 15.07
CA GLN A 235 -22.84 -30.45 13.65
C GLN A 235 -22.37 -29.23 12.85
N MET A 236 -22.94 -28.04 13.13
CA MET A 236 -22.50 -26.80 12.49
C MET A 236 -21.06 -26.42 12.86
N GLU A 237 -20.66 -26.63 14.13
CA GLU A 237 -19.29 -26.38 14.59
C GLU A 237 -18.28 -27.32 13.92
N SER A 238 -18.58 -28.62 13.86
CA SER A 238 -17.74 -29.59 13.13
C SER A 238 -17.63 -29.26 11.65
N MET A 239 -18.76 -28.96 10.98
CA MET A 239 -18.77 -28.55 9.58
C MET A 239 -17.97 -27.26 9.35
N ALA A 240 -18.01 -26.32 10.28
CA ALA A 240 -17.26 -25.07 10.20
C ALA A 240 -15.75 -25.30 10.32
N GLN A 241 -15.31 -26.21 11.19
CA GLN A 241 -13.88 -26.54 11.35
C GLN A 241 -13.31 -27.15 10.05
N ASP A 242 -14.02 -28.12 9.48
CA ASP A 242 -13.60 -28.78 8.23
C ASP A 242 -13.60 -27.79 7.07
N ALA A 243 -14.67 -27.01 6.93
CA ALA A 243 -14.79 -25.98 5.92
C ALA A 243 -13.69 -24.91 6.06
N PHE A 244 -13.40 -24.45 7.28
CA PHE A 244 -12.37 -23.45 7.55
C PHE A 244 -10.98 -23.96 7.16
N ARG A 245 -10.63 -25.20 7.51
CA ARG A 245 -9.34 -25.81 7.14
C ARG A 245 -9.20 -25.94 5.63
N GLU A 246 -10.22 -26.48 4.96
CA GLU A 246 -10.19 -26.70 3.51
C GLU A 246 -10.10 -25.37 2.74
N VAL A 247 -10.95 -24.41 3.09
CA VAL A 247 -10.95 -23.08 2.47
C VAL A 247 -9.64 -22.34 2.74
N GLY A 248 -9.14 -22.40 3.98
CA GLY A 248 -7.88 -21.77 4.37
C GLY A 248 -6.70 -22.27 3.53
N ASN A 249 -6.59 -23.59 3.36
CA ASN A 249 -5.56 -24.21 2.53
C ASN A 249 -5.66 -23.75 1.06
N ARG A 250 -6.87 -23.75 0.48
CA ARG A 250 -7.08 -23.29 -0.91
C ARG A 250 -6.77 -21.81 -1.09
N LEU A 251 -7.12 -20.96 -0.12
CA LEU A 251 -6.82 -19.53 -0.15
C LEU A 251 -5.31 -19.27 -0.04
N GLN A 252 -4.62 -20.00 0.84
CA GLN A 252 -3.18 -19.92 0.98
C GLN A 252 -2.47 -20.38 -0.29
N GLU A 253 -2.87 -21.51 -0.87
CA GLU A 253 -2.33 -22.04 -2.12
C GLU A 253 -2.54 -21.05 -3.27
N ARG A 254 -3.76 -20.49 -3.43
CA ARG A 254 -4.05 -19.47 -4.45
C ARG A 254 -3.12 -18.26 -4.30
N ARG A 255 -2.91 -17.77 -3.07
CA ARG A 255 -2.01 -16.64 -2.79
C ARG A 255 -0.54 -17.00 -3.02
N HIS A 256 -0.15 -18.24 -2.72
CA HIS A 256 1.20 -18.72 -2.96
C HIS A 256 1.50 -18.80 -4.47
N LEU A 257 0.60 -19.39 -5.26
CA LEU A 257 0.71 -19.44 -6.72
C LEU A 257 0.72 -18.03 -7.33
N ASP A 258 -0.12 -17.13 -6.83
CA ASP A 258 -0.14 -15.73 -7.26
C ASP A 258 1.19 -15.02 -7.00
N LEU A 259 1.82 -15.30 -5.85
CA LEU A 259 3.17 -14.82 -5.58
C LEU A 259 4.15 -15.41 -6.58
N VAL A 260 4.23 -16.74 -6.70
CA VAL A 260 5.22 -17.43 -7.55
C VAL A 260 5.13 -17.01 -9.02
N TYR A 261 3.93 -16.89 -9.59
CA TYR A 261 3.76 -16.51 -10.99
C TYR A 261 3.96 -15.01 -11.27
N ASN A 262 3.88 -14.15 -10.26
CA ASN A 262 4.00 -12.71 -10.42
C ASN A 262 5.16 -12.11 -9.59
N PHE A 263 6.13 -12.95 -9.21
CA PHE A 263 7.27 -12.54 -8.41
C PHE A 263 8.38 -11.96 -9.28
N GLY A 264 9.04 -10.91 -8.79
CA GLY A 264 10.27 -10.38 -9.36
C GLY A 264 10.07 -9.46 -10.57
N SER A 265 11.00 -9.52 -11.51
CA SER A 265 11.05 -8.70 -12.72
C SER A 265 11.81 -9.43 -13.85
N HIS A 266 12.08 -8.71 -14.95
CA HIS A 266 12.89 -9.22 -16.07
C HIS A 266 14.28 -9.71 -15.66
N LEU A 267 14.81 -9.27 -14.51
CA LEU A 267 16.09 -9.72 -13.96
C LEU A 267 16.03 -11.12 -13.34
N THR A 268 14.86 -11.54 -12.88
CA THR A 268 14.65 -12.84 -12.19
C THR A 268 13.91 -13.86 -13.04
N ASP A 269 13.32 -13.46 -14.18
CA ASP A 269 12.53 -14.33 -15.07
C ASP A 269 13.31 -15.56 -15.58
N GLN A 270 14.64 -15.46 -15.65
CA GLN A 270 15.52 -16.54 -16.12
C GLN A 270 16.03 -17.45 -14.99
N TYR A 271 15.56 -17.26 -13.76
CA TYR A 271 15.98 -18.06 -12.62
C TYR A 271 15.72 -19.56 -12.84
N ARG A 272 16.75 -20.38 -12.60
CA ARG A 272 16.67 -21.83 -12.64
C ARG A 272 17.32 -22.40 -11.36
N PRO A 273 16.64 -23.29 -10.62
CA PRO A 273 17.23 -23.88 -9.41
C PRO A 273 18.57 -24.60 -9.65
N GLY A 274 18.77 -25.18 -10.84
CA GLY A 274 20.00 -25.88 -11.20
C GLY A 274 21.19 -24.99 -11.52
N THR A 275 21.02 -23.66 -11.64
CA THR A 275 22.12 -22.71 -11.89
C THR A 275 22.63 -22.04 -10.61
N ASP A 276 22.27 -22.56 -9.44
CA ASP A 276 22.73 -22.03 -8.16
C ASP A 276 24.25 -22.26 -7.99
N PRO A 277 25.06 -21.20 -7.82
CA PRO A 277 26.51 -21.32 -7.61
C PRO A 277 26.91 -22.18 -6.42
N ALA A 278 26.04 -22.28 -5.40
CA ALA A 278 26.30 -23.11 -4.21
C ALA A 278 26.29 -24.62 -4.50
N LEU A 279 25.82 -25.05 -5.68
CA LEU A 279 25.92 -26.45 -6.10
C LEU A 279 27.34 -26.85 -6.53
N VAL A 280 28.12 -25.87 -7.02
CA VAL A 280 29.49 -26.08 -7.51
C VAL A 280 30.52 -25.69 -6.45
N ASP A 281 30.27 -24.62 -5.69
CA ASP A 281 31.18 -24.13 -4.66
C ASP A 281 30.82 -24.70 -3.26
N PRO A 282 31.63 -25.62 -2.70
CA PRO A 282 31.38 -26.23 -1.40
C PRO A 282 31.55 -25.26 -0.21
N GLU A 283 32.41 -24.23 -0.34
CA GLU A 283 32.63 -23.26 0.74
C GLU A 283 31.45 -22.30 0.82
N LEU A 284 30.93 -21.85 -0.34
CA LEU A 284 29.66 -21.14 -0.40
C LEU A 284 28.51 -21.97 0.19
N ALA A 285 28.40 -23.24 -0.19
CA ALA A 285 27.38 -24.14 0.37
C ALA A 285 27.48 -24.30 1.89
N LYS A 286 28.71 -24.44 2.42
CA LYS A 286 28.97 -24.51 3.87
C LYS A 286 28.56 -23.21 4.57
N ARG A 287 28.88 -22.05 3.98
CA ARG A 287 28.46 -20.75 4.50
C ARG A 287 26.95 -20.60 4.51
N LEU A 288 26.26 -20.96 3.43
CA LEU A 288 24.79 -20.90 3.34
C LEU A 288 24.11 -21.84 4.34
N ARG A 289 24.66 -23.04 4.58
CA ARG A 289 24.18 -23.94 5.65
C ARG A 289 24.29 -23.29 7.03
N ARG A 290 25.43 -22.65 7.36
CA ARG A 290 25.59 -21.90 8.61
C ARG A 290 24.60 -20.74 8.70
N ASN A 291 24.42 -19.98 7.62
CA ASN A 291 23.45 -18.88 7.57
C ASN A 291 22.03 -19.38 7.81
N ARG A 292 21.66 -20.55 7.27
CA ARG A 292 20.35 -21.16 7.47
C ARG A 292 20.11 -21.52 8.94
N THR A 293 21.08 -22.12 9.63
CA THR A 293 20.98 -22.41 11.06
C THR A 293 20.76 -21.14 11.87
N VAL A 294 21.58 -20.10 11.64
CA VAL A 294 21.44 -18.81 12.34
C VAL A 294 20.07 -18.17 12.08
N ALA A 295 19.59 -18.22 10.83
CA ALA A 295 18.29 -17.65 10.47
C ALA A 295 17.14 -18.34 11.21
N LEU A 296 17.14 -19.68 11.27
CA LEU A 296 16.12 -20.44 11.99
C LEU A 296 16.13 -20.14 13.49
N THR A 297 17.31 -20.13 14.12
CA THR A 297 17.44 -19.79 15.54
C THR A 297 16.97 -18.36 15.83
N ARG A 298 17.28 -17.40 14.94
CA ARG A 298 16.83 -16.01 15.11
C ARG A 298 15.31 -15.86 14.98
N LEU A 299 14.69 -16.56 14.02
CA LEU A 299 13.24 -16.54 13.87
C LEU A 299 12.56 -17.09 15.12
N ASP A 300 13.02 -18.24 15.60
CA ASP A 300 12.49 -18.87 16.81
C ASP A 300 12.66 -17.97 18.04
N ALA A 301 13.86 -17.41 18.24
CA ALA A 301 14.14 -16.50 19.35
C ALA A 301 13.21 -15.27 19.39
N VAL A 302 12.84 -14.72 18.23
CA VAL A 302 11.87 -13.61 18.17
C VAL A 302 10.47 -14.08 18.56
N ILE A 303 10.02 -15.23 18.05
CA ILE A 303 8.71 -15.79 18.39
C ILE A 303 8.63 -16.09 19.88
N SER A 304 9.62 -16.78 20.44
CA SER A 304 9.68 -17.10 21.88
C SER A 304 9.71 -15.85 22.74
N ARG A 305 10.47 -14.82 22.35
CA ARG A 305 10.53 -13.55 23.07
C ARG A 305 9.15 -12.90 23.17
N PHE A 306 8.41 -12.83 22.07
CA PHE A 306 7.07 -12.23 22.08
C PHE A 306 6.03 -13.10 22.80
N ALA A 307 6.18 -14.43 22.78
CA ALA A 307 5.36 -15.32 23.60
C ALA A 307 5.58 -15.08 25.10
N GLN A 308 6.84 -14.99 25.54
CA GLN A 308 7.18 -14.70 26.94
C GLN A 308 6.66 -13.33 27.41
N LEU A 309 6.82 -12.30 26.58
CA LEU A 309 6.28 -10.97 26.89
C LEU A 309 4.75 -10.97 27.02
N GLN A 310 4.06 -11.82 26.26
CA GLN A 310 2.62 -11.99 26.40
C GLN A 310 2.27 -12.67 27.73
N ASP A 311 2.98 -13.74 28.09
CA ASP A 311 2.77 -14.47 29.35
C ASP A 311 2.99 -13.55 30.57
N GLU A 312 4.10 -12.81 30.59
CA GLU A 312 4.42 -11.84 31.65
C GLU A 312 3.32 -10.77 31.80
N SER A 313 2.85 -10.22 30.67
CA SER A 313 1.78 -9.23 30.67
C SER A 313 0.45 -9.79 31.19
N GLU A 314 0.11 -11.04 30.84
CA GLU A 314 -1.11 -11.70 31.33
C GLU A 314 -1.02 -12.02 32.83
N GLU A 315 0.15 -12.41 33.33
CA GLU A 315 0.40 -12.65 34.75
C GLU A 315 0.29 -11.37 35.57
N GLU A 316 0.87 -10.26 35.10
CA GLU A 316 0.71 -8.95 35.72
C GLU A 316 -0.76 -8.52 35.78
N GLU A 317 -1.51 -8.69 34.69
CA GLU A 317 -2.93 -8.35 34.65
C GLU A 317 -3.76 -9.21 35.62
N ARG A 318 -3.46 -10.51 35.70
CA ARG A 318 -4.08 -11.42 36.68
C ARG A 318 -3.74 -11.01 38.11
N GLY A 319 -2.50 -10.61 38.38
CA GLY A 319 -2.05 -10.08 39.67
C GLY A 319 -2.83 -8.82 40.08
N ARG A 320 -2.96 -7.85 39.16
CA ARG A 320 -3.75 -6.63 39.38
C ARG A 320 -5.23 -6.93 39.63
N LYS A 321 -5.84 -7.85 38.88
CA LYS A 321 -7.23 -8.28 39.09
C LYS A 321 -7.43 -8.97 40.44
N ARG A 322 -6.45 -9.75 40.92
CA ARG A 322 -6.50 -10.37 42.26
C ARG A 322 -6.39 -9.32 43.37
N ALA A 323 -5.46 -8.37 43.25
CA ALA A 323 -5.30 -7.28 44.21
C ALA A 323 -6.57 -6.39 44.27
N ALA A 324 -7.18 -6.07 43.13
CA ALA A 324 -8.41 -5.28 43.06
C ALA A 324 -9.66 -5.99 43.60
N ARG A 325 -9.64 -7.33 43.72
CA ARG A 325 -10.72 -8.11 44.34
C ARG A 325 -10.52 -8.33 45.84
N ALA A 326 -9.33 -8.04 46.35
CA ALA A 326 -8.98 -8.17 47.76
C ALA A 326 -9.18 -6.86 48.55
N LEU A 327 -9.54 -5.77 47.85
CA LEU A 327 -9.95 -4.47 48.38
C LEU A 327 -11.48 -4.34 48.30
#